data_AF-A0A352UB57-F1
#
_entry.id   AF-A0A352UB57-F1
#
_cell.length_a   1.000
_cell.length_b   1.000
_cell.length_c   1.000
_cell.angle_alpha   90.00
_cell.angle_beta   90.00
_cell.angle_gamma   90.00
#
_symmetry.space_group_name_H-M   'P 1'
#
loop_
_entity.id
_entity.type
_entity.pdbx_description
1 polymer ?
#
loop_
_entity_poly.entity_id
_entity_poly.type
_entity_poly.pdbx_seq_one_letter_code
_entity_poly.pdbx_strand_id
1 'polypeptide(L)'
;MNDYDDPAEHLEREPRLQLAREASLMAHGVVIKLKEMGLPEDLDNELAQLCTDLGDLWSAQKRLAEQFESFVDSDREWTRVGDQLVDLRASIDHMAWHMKNVRRPMTAITRYAYSQDQAEQEA
;
A
#
# COMPACT_ATOMS: atom_id res chain seq x y z
N MET A 1 -18.64 -18.79 30.43
CA MET A 1 -18.50 -19.99 29.60
C MET A 1 -17.68 -19.54 28.40
N ASN A 2 -16.44 -20.02 28.28
CA ASN A 2 -15.39 -19.48 27.42
C ASN A 2 -15.83 -19.19 25.98
N ASP A 3 -15.54 -17.97 25.53
CA ASP A 3 -15.20 -17.69 24.13
C ASP A 3 -14.00 -18.56 23.77
N TYR A 4 -14.24 -19.61 22.99
CA TYR A 4 -13.17 -20.31 22.29
C TYR A 4 -12.73 -19.39 21.16
N ASP A 5 -11.80 -18.49 21.46
CA ASP A 5 -10.96 -17.87 20.44
C ASP A 5 -10.27 -19.02 19.69
N ASP A 6 -10.65 -19.22 18.43
CA ASP A 6 -10.02 -20.22 17.57
C ASP A 6 -8.54 -19.81 17.40
N PRO A 7 -7.58 -20.63 17.85
CA PRO A 7 -6.16 -20.31 17.73
C PRO A 7 -5.73 -20.08 16.26
N ALA A 8 -6.46 -20.64 15.28
CA ALA A 8 -6.22 -20.38 13.86
C ALA A 8 -6.63 -18.95 13.43
N GLU A 9 -7.70 -18.38 14.00
CA GLU A 9 -8.07 -16.99 13.73
C GLU A 9 -7.03 -16.00 14.29
N HIS A 10 -6.45 -16.29 15.46
CA HIS A 10 -5.38 -15.49 16.05
C HIS A 10 -4.11 -15.51 15.19
N LEU A 11 -3.73 -16.68 14.69
CA LEU A 11 -2.56 -16.86 13.82
C LEU A 11 -2.68 -16.16 12.47
N GLU A 12 -3.89 -16.00 11.91
CA GLU A 12 -4.10 -15.20 10.70
C GLU A 12 -4.26 -13.69 10.96
N ARG A 13 -4.75 -13.29 12.14
CA ARG A 13 -4.97 -11.89 12.49
C ARG A 13 -3.67 -11.14 12.77
N GLU A 14 -2.73 -11.74 13.49
CA GLU A 14 -1.49 -11.06 13.86
C GLU A 14 -0.64 -10.61 12.64
N PRO A 15 -0.39 -11.45 11.62
CA PRO A 15 0.32 -11.03 10.41
C PRO A 15 -0.41 -9.92 9.65
N ARG A 16 -1.75 -9.99 9.57
CA ARG A 16 -2.57 -8.93 8.93
C ARG A 16 -2.49 -7.61 9.70
N LEU A 17 -2.49 -7.65 11.02
CA LEU A 17 -2.32 -6.46 11.87
C LEU A 17 -0.91 -5.87 11.73
N GLN A 18 0.11 -6.71 11.64
CA GLN A 18 1.48 -6.26 11.41
C GLN A 18 1.63 -5.58 10.05
N LEU A 19 1.08 -6.18 8.98
CA LEU A 19 1.06 -5.60 7.65
C LEU A 19 0.35 -4.25 7.62
N ALA A 20 -0.81 -4.14 8.28
CA ALA A 20 -1.55 -2.88 8.40
C ALA A 20 -0.75 -1.80 9.14
N ARG A 21 -0.05 -2.17 10.21
CA ARG A 21 0.84 -1.24 10.95
C ARG A 21 1.98 -0.74 10.08
N GLU A 22 2.64 -1.63 9.35
CA GLU A 22 3.74 -1.25 8.47
C GLU A 22 3.29 -0.36 7.31
N ALA A 23 2.13 -0.63 6.73
CA ALA A 23 1.51 0.23 5.74
C ALA A 23 1.21 1.63 6.30
N SER A 24 0.64 1.69 7.52
CA SER A 24 0.37 2.94 8.21
C SER A 24 1.66 3.73 8.51
N LEU A 25 2.74 3.05 8.92
CA LEU A 25 4.03 3.69 9.18
C LEU A 25 4.64 4.27 7.90
N MET A 26 4.55 3.54 6.79
CA MET A 26 5.02 4.02 5.49
C MET A 26 4.22 5.24 5.03
N ALA A 27 2.89 5.15 5.04
CA ALA A 27 2.01 6.27 4.68
C ALA A 27 2.25 7.50 5.56
N HIS A 28 2.42 7.30 6.87
CA HIS A 28 2.75 8.37 7.81
C HIS A 28 4.11 9.01 7.51
N GLY A 29 5.13 8.23 7.16
CA GLY A 29 6.43 8.76 6.75
C GLY A 29 6.35 9.68 5.53
N VAL A 30 5.46 9.39 4.58
CA VAL A 30 5.20 10.28 3.42
C VAL A 30 4.54 11.58 3.87
N VAL A 31 3.54 11.52 4.75
CA VAL A 31 2.87 12.71 5.31
C VAL A 31 3.89 13.61 6.00
N ILE A 32 4.66 13.05 6.94
CA ILE A 32 5.64 13.80 7.73
C ILE A 32 6.65 14.47 6.82
N LYS A 33 7.26 13.72 5.89
CA LYS A 33 8.23 14.27 4.94
C LYS A 33 7.68 15.49 4.19
N LEU A 34 6.46 15.39 3.64
CA LEU A 34 5.91 16.47 2.82
C LEU A 34 5.44 17.66 3.67
N LYS A 35 4.87 17.43 4.85
CA LYS A 35 4.47 18.51 5.77
C LYS A 35 5.67 19.25 6.37
N GLU A 36 6.74 18.53 6.73
CA GLU A 36 7.99 19.15 7.20
C GLU A 36 8.69 19.99 6.12
N MET A 37 8.53 19.60 4.85
CA MET A 37 8.98 20.38 3.69
C MET A 37 8.06 21.57 3.36
N GLY A 38 7.05 21.85 4.19
CA GLY A 38 6.15 22.99 4.00
C GLY A 38 5.11 22.80 2.89
N LEU A 39 4.66 21.58 2.62
CA LEU A 39 3.54 21.36 1.70
C LEU A 39 2.29 22.11 2.23
N PRO A 40 1.67 22.99 1.42
CA PRO A 40 0.56 23.83 1.86
C PRO A 40 -0.72 23.02 2.05
N GLU A 41 -1.63 23.56 2.87
CA GLU A 41 -2.88 22.90 3.24
C GLU A 41 -3.86 22.73 2.06
N ASP A 42 -3.72 23.52 1.00
CA ASP A 42 -4.55 23.40 -0.21
C ASP A 42 -4.27 22.09 -0.99
N LEU A 43 -3.14 21.43 -0.72
CA LEU A 43 -2.78 20.12 -1.26
C LEU A 43 -3.09 18.94 -0.31
N ASP A 44 -3.83 19.16 0.78
CA ASP A 44 -4.08 18.10 1.77
C ASP A 44 -4.92 16.95 1.25
N ASN A 45 -5.83 17.22 0.31
CA ASN A 45 -6.61 16.16 -0.35
C ASN A 45 -5.71 15.28 -1.22
N GLU A 46 -4.83 15.90 -2.02
CA GLU A 46 -3.84 15.20 -2.82
C GLU A 46 -2.87 14.42 -1.93
N LEU A 47 -2.41 15.00 -0.82
CA LEU A 47 -1.55 14.33 0.14
C LEU A 47 -2.23 13.11 0.76
N ALA A 48 -3.47 13.25 1.21
CA ALA A 48 -4.23 12.14 1.77
C ALA A 48 -4.36 10.98 0.77
N GLN A 49 -4.76 11.28 -0.48
CA GLN A 49 -4.89 10.27 -1.53
C GLN A 49 -3.54 9.63 -1.88
N LEU A 50 -2.46 10.41 -1.97
CA LEU A 50 -1.11 9.88 -2.20
C LEU A 50 -0.71 8.91 -1.10
N CYS A 51 -0.90 9.27 0.16
CA CYS A 51 -0.53 8.46 1.31
C CYS A 51 -1.33 7.16 1.39
N THR A 52 -2.64 7.22 1.13
CA THR A 52 -3.48 6.02 1.03
C THR A 52 -2.99 5.10 -0.08
N ASP A 53 -2.87 5.60 -1.31
CA ASP A 53 -2.48 4.76 -2.44
C ASP A 53 -1.07 4.17 -2.29
N LEU A 54 -0.11 4.94 -1.77
CA LEU A 54 1.23 4.42 -1.49
C LEU A 54 1.20 3.37 -0.37
N GLY A 55 0.43 3.60 0.71
CA GLY A 55 0.26 2.66 1.82
C GLY A 55 -0.31 1.32 1.36
N ASP A 56 -1.36 1.38 0.53
CA ASP A 56 -1.99 0.20 -0.05
C ASP A 56 -1.06 -0.50 -1.05
N LEU A 57 -0.32 0.23 -1.89
CA LEU A 57 0.68 -0.38 -2.77
C LEU A 57 1.80 -1.08 -1.99
N TRP A 58 2.24 -0.50 -0.88
CA TRP A 58 3.25 -1.08 -0.01
C TRP A 58 2.78 -2.38 0.66
N SER A 59 1.52 -2.45 1.09
CA SER A 59 0.98 -3.67 1.67
C SER A 59 0.68 -4.73 0.60
N ALA A 60 0.10 -4.31 -0.53
CA ALA A 60 -0.27 -5.20 -1.62
C ALA A 60 0.96 -5.89 -2.25
N GLN A 61 2.10 -5.21 -2.37
CA GLN A 61 3.31 -5.85 -2.89
C GLN A 61 3.86 -6.95 -1.97
N LYS A 62 3.74 -6.81 -0.64
CA LYS A 62 4.12 -7.87 0.31
C LYS A 62 3.21 -9.08 0.16
N ARG A 63 1.89 -8.83 0.14
CA ARG A 63 0.89 -9.88 -0.05
C ARG A 63 1.10 -10.62 -1.38
N LEU A 64 1.40 -9.90 -2.45
CA LEU A 64 1.66 -10.51 -3.74
C LEU A 64 2.93 -11.39 -3.70
N ALA A 65 3.98 -10.95 -3.00
CA ALA A 65 5.19 -11.75 -2.79
C ALA A 65 4.88 -13.06 -2.02
N GLU A 66 4.12 -12.97 -0.93
CA GLU A 66 3.67 -14.15 -0.16
C GLU A 66 2.83 -15.11 -1.03
N GLN A 67 1.96 -14.58 -1.89
CA GLN A 67 1.18 -15.40 -2.82
C GLN A 67 2.06 -16.08 -3.88
N PHE A 68 3.13 -15.43 -4.35
CA PHE A 68 4.10 -16.08 -5.26
C PHE A 68 4.87 -17.20 -4.56
N GLU A 69 5.33 -16.99 -3.33
CA GLU A 69 6.00 -18.02 -2.53
C GLU A 69 5.06 -19.21 -2.32
N SER A 70 3.84 -18.95 -1.86
CA SER A 70 2.80 -19.98 -1.67
C SER A 70 2.45 -20.73 -2.96
N PHE A 71 2.47 -20.05 -4.11
CA PHE A 71 2.19 -20.66 -5.40
C PHE A 71 3.29 -21.64 -5.81
N VAL A 72 4.56 -21.26 -5.64
CA VAL A 72 5.71 -22.11 -5.99
C VAL A 72 5.82 -23.32 -5.06
N ASP A 73 5.48 -23.14 -3.78
CA ASP A 73 5.54 -24.20 -2.77
C ASP A 73 4.27 -25.11 -2.74
N SER A 74 3.29 -24.83 -3.59
CA SER A 74 2.01 -25.56 -3.60
C SER A 74 2.14 -27.00 -4.10
N ASP A 75 1.27 -27.87 -3.55
CA ASP A 75 1.11 -29.25 -4.03
C ASP A 75 0.62 -29.27 -5.49
N ARG A 76 0.93 -30.34 -6.23
CA ARG A 76 0.63 -30.47 -7.67
C ARG A 76 -0.85 -30.77 -7.99
N GLU A 77 -1.77 -30.25 -7.19
CA GLU A 77 -3.20 -30.39 -7.36
C GLU A 77 -3.75 -29.24 -8.22
N TRP A 78 -4.20 -29.56 -9.44
CA TRP A 78 -4.61 -28.55 -10.43
C TRP A 78 -5.73 -27.62 -9.97
N THR A 79 -6.67 -28.11 -9.16
CA THR A 79 -7.72 -27.27 -8.58
C THR A 79 -7.13 -26.18 -7.68
N ARG A 80 -6.20 -26.54 -6.80
CA ARG A 80 -5.53 -25.60 -5.89
C ARG A 80 -4.69 -24.59 -6.66
N VAL A 81 -3.98 -25.05 -7.69
CA VAL A 81 -3.25 -24.16 -8.62
C VAL A 81 -4.21 -23.16 -9.28
N GLY A 82 -5.39 -23.62 -9.72
CA GLY A 82 -6.42 -22.77 -10.29
C GLY A 82 -6.91 -21.69 -9.32
N ASP A 83 -7.22 -22.07 -8.08
CA ASP A 83 -7.66 -21.14 -7.03
C ASP A 83 -6.60 -20.08 -6.73
N GLN A 84 -5.33 -20.49 -6.59
CA GLN A 84 -4.22 -19.56 -6.35
C GLN A 84 -4.00 -18.59 -7.52
N LEU A 85 -4.20 -19.02 -8.77
CA LEU A 85 -4.12 -18.14 -9.94
C LEU A 85 -5.22 -17.08 -9.96
N VAL A 86 -6.43 -17.42 -9.50
CA VAL A 86 -7.53 -16.46 -9.36
C VAL A 86 -7.19 -15.42 -8.29
N ASP A 87 -6.66 -15.85 -7.15
CA ASP A 87 -6.24 -14.96 -6.06
C ASP A 87 -5.10 -14.03 -6.47
N LEU A 88 -4.09 -14.55 -7.18
CA LEU A 88 -3.00 -13.76 -7.74
C LEU A 88 -3.51 -12.69 -8.70
N ARG A 89 -4.43 -13.05 -9.60
CA ARG A 89 -5.05 -12.09 -10.52
C ARG A 89 -5.79 -10.99 -9.76
N ALA A 90 -6.57 -11.34 -8.73
CA ALA A 90 -7.29 -10.35 -7.94
C ALA A 90 -6.34 -9.36 -7.24
N SER A 91 -5.22 -9.84 -6.69
CA SER A 91 -4.19 -8.98 -6.11
C SER A 91 -3.55 -8.05 -7.15
N ILE A 92 -3.26 -8.54 -8.35
CA ILE A 92 -2.69 -7.74 -9.45
C ILE A 92 -3.68 -6.66 -9.89
N ASP A 93 -4.96 -7.00 -10.05
CA ASP A 93 -6.01 -6.05 -10.43
C ASP A 93 -6.19 -4.95 -9.36
N HIS A 94 -6.09 -5.32 -8.08
CA HIS A 94 -6.12 -4.38 -6.96
C HIS A 94 -4.92 -3.41 -6.99
N MET A 95 -3.70 -3.92 -7.18
CA MET A 95 -2.51 -3.07 -7.33
C MET A 95 -2.63 -2.14 -8.55
N ALA A 96 -3.12 -2.64 -9.68
CA ALA A 96 -3.29 -1.84 -10.89
C ALA A 96 -4.24 -0.65 -10.67
N TRP A 97 -5.29 -0.83 -9.86
CA TRP A 97 -6.19 0.26 -9.46
C TRP A 97 -5.46 1.35 -8.68
N HIS A 98 -4.72 1.01 -7.63
CA HIS A 98 -3.93 1.99 -6.85
C HIS A 98 -2.82 2.65 -7.70
N MET A 99 -2.11 1.88 -8.53
CA MET A 99 -1.09 2.40 -9.45
C MET A 99 -1.66 3.41 -10.46
N LYS A 100 -2.95 3.30 -10.80
CA LYS A 100 -3.64 4.27 -11.64
C LYS A 100 -4.03 5.52 -10.84
N ASN A 101 -4.60 5.34 -9.65
CA ASN A 101 -5.10 6.45 -8.83
C ASN A 101 -3.99 7.35 -8.31
N VAL A 102 -2.87 6.77 -7.87
CA VAL A 102 -1.75 7.50 -7.27
C VAL A 102 -1.14 8.56 -8.20
N ARG A 103 -1.29 8.41 -9.52
CA ARG A 103 -0.65 9.28 -10.52
C ARG A 103 -1.08 10.73 -10.41
N ARG A 104 -2.37 10.99 -10.17
CA ARG A 104 -2.92 12.34 -10.09
C ARG A 104 -2.37 13.12 -8.89
N PRO A 105 -2.54 12.65 -7.63
CA PRO A 105 -2.01 13.38 -6.47
C PRO A 105 -0.49 13.47 -6.50
N MET A 106 0.20 12.41 -6.94
CA MET A 106 1.66 12.45 -7.12
C MET A 106 2.09 13.57 -8.07
N THR A 107 1.41 13.71 -9.21
CA THR A 107 1.70 14.78 -10.19
C THR A 107 1.49 16.17 -9.60
N ALA A 108 0.42 16.37 -8.82
CA ALA A 108 0.13 17.65 -8.18
C ALA A 108 1.24 18.05 -7.19
N ILE A 109 1.62 17.12 -6.31
CA ILE A 109 2.69 17.32 -5.32
C ILE A 109 4.05 17.51 -6.01
N THR A 110 4.34 16.76 -7.08
CA THR A 110 5.56 16.96 -7.89
C THR A 110 5.65 18.36 -8.49
N ARG A 111 4.54 18.90 -9.02
CA ARG A 111 4.52 20.27 -9.56
C ARG A 111 4.81 21.30 -8.48
N TYR A 112 4.23 21.13 -7.29
CA TYR A 112 4.52 22.00 -6.16
C TYR A 112 6.01 21.94 -5.79
N ALA A 113 6.57 20.73 -5.63
CA ALA A 113 7.97 20.56 -5.27
C ALA A 113 8.92 21.26 -6.26
N TYR A 114 8.67 21.13 -7.57
CA TYR A 114 9.48 21.85 -8.56
C TYR A 114 9.29 23.37 -8.53
N SER A 115 8.09 23.86 -8.22
CA SER A 115 7.87 25.31 -8.09
C SER A 115 8.61 25.92 -6.89
N GLN A 116 8.78 25.17 -5.80
CA GLN A 116 9.55 25.60 -4.64
C GLN A 116 11.05 25.65 -4.95
N ASP A 117 11.59 24.61 -5.60
CA ASP A 117 12.99 24.57 -6.03
C ASP A 117 13.34 25.73 -6.98
N GLN A 118 12.43 26.06 -7.92
CA GLN A 118 12.60 27.24 -8.78
C GLN A 118 12.60 28.55 -8.00
N ALA A 119 11.68 28.72 -7.05
CA ALA A 119 11.60 29.92 -6.23
C ALA A 119 12.84 30.09 -5.33
N GLU A 120 13.41 29.00 -4.81
CA GLU A 120 14.64 29.01 -4.01
C GLU A 120 15.88 29.38 -4.85
N GLN A 121 15.93 28.99 -6.12
CA GLN A 121 17.03 29.33 -7.02
C GLN A 121 17.03 30.79 -7.49
N GLU A 122 15.87 31.46 -7.43
CA GLU A 122 15.69 32.85 -7.84
C GLU A 122 15.81 33.86 -6.68
N ALA A 123 15.89 33.39 -5.44
CA ALA A 123 15.99 34.18 -4.20
C ALA A 123 17.44 34.49 -3.79
#